data_AF-A0A8T3WDA9-F1
#
_entry.id   AF-A0A8T3WDA9-F1
#
_cell.length_a   1.000
_cell.length_b   1.000
_cell.length_c   1.000
_cell.angle_alpha   90.00
_cell.angle_beta   90.00
_cell.angle_gamma   90.00
#
_symmetry.space_group_name_H-M   'P 1'
#
loop_
_entity.id
_entity.type
_entity.pdbx_description
1 polymer ?
#
loop_
_entity_poly.entity_id
_entity_poly.type
_entity_poly.pdbx_seq_one_letter_code
_entity_poly.pdbx_strand_id
1 'polypeptide(L)'
;MGELKIKLPEKIEEKFRKLAMAKFGYQKGSISEAAQEAIESWTFSYIEPEDIEDPIEAISGIMKNAKKSSVELQHEAWEGVIKKHAHRR
;
A
#
# COMPACT_ATOMS: atom_id res chain seq x y z
N MET A 1 13.04 16.51 4.30
CA MET A 1 11.61 16.21 4.55
C MET A 1 10.84 17.51 4.57
N GLY A 2 9.71 17.59 3.87
CA GLY A 2 8.77 18.71 3.98
C GLY A 2 7.72 18.44 5.07
N GLU A 3 7.09 19.50 5.58
CA GLU A 3 5.99 19.40 6.54
C GLU A 3 4.67 19.87 5.92
N LEU A 4 3.62 19.09 6.09
CA LEU A 4 2.26 19.42 5.64
C LEU A 4 1.33 19.55 6.85
N LYS A 5 0.73 20.74 7.04
CA LYS A 5 -0.24 20.99 8.11
C LYS A 5 -1.67 20.79 7.56
N ILE A 6 -2.35 19.76 8.04
CA ILE A 6 -3.71 19.41 7.62
C ILE A 6 -4.67 19.62 8.77
N LYS A 7 -5.84 20.23 8.49
CA LYS A 7 -6.97 20.29 9.42
C LYS A 7 -8.00 19.25 9.01
N LEU A 8 -8.30 18.33 9.90
CA LEU A 8 -9.31 17.28 9.71
C LEU A 8 -10.43 17.46 10.73
N PRO A 9 -11.67 17.05 10.40
CA PRO A 9 -12.71 16.90 11.41
C PRO A 9 -12.24 15.96 12.52
N GLU A 10 -12.53 16.32 13.77
CA GLU A 10 -12.05 15.59 14.98
C GLU A 10 -12.34 14.08 14.90
N LYS A 11 -13.54 13.70 14.46
CA LYS A 11 -13.94 12.29 14.29
C LYS A 11 -13.04 11.53 13.31
N ILE A 12 -12.57 12.17 12.25
CA ILE A 12 -11.69 11.55 11.26
C ILE A 12 -10.27 11.46 11.80
N GLU A 13 -9.79 12.53 12.44
CA GLU A 13 -8.46 12.57 13.04
C GLU A 13 -8.29 11.48 14.11
N GLU A 14 -9.26 11.35 15.01
CA GLU A 14 -9.21 10.37 16.09
C GLU A 14 -9.22 8.94 15.53
N LYS A 15 -10.08 8.68 14.52
CA LYS A 15 -10.15 7.38 13.84
C LYS A 15 -8.83 7.06 13.13
N PHE A 16 -8.26 8.02 12.42
CA PHE A 16 -6.99 7.86 11.71
C PHE A 16 -5.87 7.54 12.69
N ARG A 17 -5.77 8.28 13.80
CA ARG A 17 -4.76 8.06 14.84
C ARG A 17 -4.86 6.66 15.46
N LYS A 18 -6.07 6.20 15.79
CA LYS A 18 -6.29 4.84 16.32
C LYS A 18 -5.86 3.76 15.34
N LEU A 19 -6.19 3.92 14.05
CA LEU A 19 -5.80 2.96 13.01
C LEU A 19 -4.30 2.97 12.74
N ALA A 20 -3.68 4.15 12.69
CA ALA A 20 -2.24 4.30 12.55
C ALA A 20 -1.49 3.60 13.68
N MET A 21 -1.93 3.80 14.92
CA MET A 21 -1.35 3.12 16.08
C MET A 21 -1.59 1.61 16.07
N ALA A 22 -2.78 1.16 15.66
CA ALA A 22 -3.08 -0.26 15.54
C ALA A 22 -2.22 -0.96 14.48
N LYS A 23 -1.88 -0.26 13.39
CA LYS A 23 -1.10 -0.81 12.27
C LYS A 23 0.42 -0.75 12.50
N PHE A 24 0.94 0.38 12.96
CA PHE A 24 2.38 0.65 13.04
C PHE A 24 2.91 0.68 14.49
N GLY A 25 2.04 0.40 15.48
CA GLY A 25 2.37 0.38 16.90
C GLY A 25 2.19 1.72 17.62
N TYR A 26 2.42 1.72 18.92
CA TYR A 26 2.28 2.90 19.79
C TYR A 26 3.63 3.62 19.97
N GLN A 27 4.28 3.96 18.86
CA GLN A 27 5.60 4.58 18.87
C GLN A 27 5.60 5.96 18.18
N LYS A 28 6.63 6.75 18.46
CA LYS A 28 6.83 8.04 17.80
C LYS A 28 7.06 7.79 16.31
N GLY A 29 6.18 8.30 15.46
CA GLY A 29 6.29 8.19 14.00
C GLY A 29 5.15 7.42 13.33
N SER A 30 4.37 6.63 14.08
CA SER A 30 3.29 5.80 13.51
C SER A 30 2.23 6.60 12.74
N ILE A 31 1.93 7.84 13.16
CA ILE A 31 1.02 8.73 12.44
C ILE A 31 1.65 9.21 11.13
N SER A 32 2.94 9.57 11.15
CA SER A 32 3.66 10.02 9.96
C SER A 32 3.79 8.91 8.92
N GLU A 33 4.04 7.67 9.37
CA GLU A 33 4.14 6.49 8.52
C GLU A 33 2.78 6.16 7.86
N ALA A 34 1.71 6.18 8.65
CA ALA A 34 0.35 6.04 8.11
C ALA A 34 -0.03 7.18 7.15
N ALA A 35 0.39 8.41 7.44
CA ALA A 35 0.14 9.55 6.57
C ALA A 35 0.91 9.44 5.25
N GLN A 36 2.16 8.99 5.30
CA GLN A 36 2.95 8.72 4.11
C GLN A 36 2.28 7.68 3.22
N GLU A 37 1.90 6.52 3.78
CA GLU A 37 1.24 5.45 3.02
C GLU A 37 -0.09 5.94 2.39
N ALA A 38 -0.88 6.71 3.15
CA ALA A 38 -2.15 7.25 2.66
C ALA A 38 -1.94 8.29 1.54
N ILE A 39 -0.95 9.18 1.67
CA ILE A 39 -0.64 10.18 0.65
C ILE A 39 -0.10 9.50 -0.61
N GLU A 40 0.83 8.55 -0.49
CA GLU A 40 1.37 7.79 -1.63
C GLU A 40 0.25 7.07 -2.39
N SER A 41 -0.63 6.36 -1.66
CA SER A 41 -1.78 5.66 -2.25
C SER A 41 -2.76 6.63 -2.93
N TRP A 42 -3.02 7.78 -2.29
CA TRP A 42 -3.88 8.80 -2.87
C TRP A 42 -3.26 9.36 -4.15
N THR A 43 -2.00 9.80 -4.12
CA THR A 43 -1.32 10.36 -5.30
C THR A 43 -1.30 9.35 -6.45
N PHE A 44 -1.00 8.08 -6.18
CA PHE A 44 -0.98 7.04 -7.18
C PHE A 44 -2.32 6.84 -7.88
N SER A 45 -3.44 7.06 -7.18
CA SER A 45 -4.78 6.94 -7.76
C SER A 45 -5.10 8.00 -8.81
N TYR A 46 -4.29 9.06 -8.92
CA TYR A 46 -4.47 10.17 -9.86
C TYR A 46 -3.26 10.35 -10.81
N ILE A 47 -2.30 9.43 -10.79
CA ILE A 47 -1.21 9.42 -11.76
C ILE A 47 -1.72 8.66 -12.99
N GLU A 48 -1.80 9.33 -14.13
CA GLU A 48 -2.04 8.65 -15.41
C GLU A 48 -0.78 7.89 -15.83
N PRO A 49 -0.89 6.76 -16.56
CA PRO A 49 0.27 5.98 -17.01
C PRO A 49 1.29 6.81 -17.80
N GLU A 50 0.82 7.83 -18.52
CA GLU A 50 1.65 8.74 -19.30
C GLU A 50 2.47 9.71 -18.43
N ASP A 51 2.05 9.94 -17.18
CA ASP A 51 2.76 10.80 -16.22
C ASP A 51 3.83 10.04 -15.43
N ILE A 52 3.94 8.71 -15.61
CA ILE A 52 4.95 7.87 -14.95
C ILE A 52 6.27 7.94 -15.73
N GLU A 53 7.20 8.76 -15.23
CA GLU A 53 8.52 8.95 -15.85
C GLU A 53 9.35 7.65 -15.87
N ASP A 54 9.26 6.83 -14.81
CA ASP A 54 9.87 5.50 -14.76
C ASP A 54 8.85 4.46 -14.23
N PRO A 55 8.16 3.75 -15.14
CA PRO A 55 7.20 2.71 -14.79
C PRO A 55 7.81 1.56 -13.99
N ILE A 56 9.10 1.27 -14.17
CA ILE A 56 9.77 0.16 -13.50
C ILE A 56 10.05 0.54 -12.04
N GLU A 57 10.55 1.74 -11.78
CA GLU A 57 10.78 2.21 -10.41
C GLU A 57 9.45 2.42 -9.66
N ALA A 58 8.39 2.86 -10.35
CA ALA A 58 7.06 2.95 -9.76
C ALA A 58 6.55 1.57 -9.28
N ILE A 59 6.66 0.54 -10.13
CA ILE A 59 6.31 -0.84 -9.77
C ILE A 59 7.21 -1.36 -8.64
N SER A 60 8.52 -1.12 -8.72
CA SER A 60 9.49 -1.50 -7.69
C SER A 60 9.16 -0.88 -6.32
N GLY A 61 8.82 0.40 -6.29
CA GLY A 61 8.39 1.12 -5.09
C GLY A 61 7.15 0.50 -4.44
N ILE A 62 6.12 0.18 -5.24
CA ILE A 62 4.91 -0.51 -4.78
C ILE A 62 5.27 -1.90 -4.21
N MET A 63 6.17 -2.60 -4.88
CA MET A 63 6.60 -3.95 -4.47
C MET A 63 7.50 -3.95 -3.23
N LYS A 64 8.13 -2.84 -2.83
CA LYS A 64 8.95 -2.78 -1.59
C LYS A 64 8.13 -3.11 -0.34
N ASN A 65 6.82 -2.85 -0.35
CA ASN A 65 5.91 -3.17 0.77
C ASN A 65 5.23 -4.54 0.63
N ALA A 66 5.50 -5.28 -0.45
CA ALA A 66 4.97 -6.63 -0.64
C ALA A 66 5.67 -7.60 0.31
N LYS A 67 4.89 -8.26 1.18
CA LYS A 67 5.41 -9.27 2.13
C LYS A 67 5.87 -10.57 1.47
N LYS A 68 5.49 -10.80 0.21
CA LYS A 68 5.79 -12.02 -0.55
C LYS A 68 6.69 -11.68 -1.74
N SER A 69 7.64 -12.56 -2.00
CA SER A 69 8.50 -12.52 -3.17
C SER A 69 7.74 -12.81 -4.47
N SER A 70 8.30 -12.40 -5.60
CA SER A 70 7.76 -12.69 -6.94
C SER A 70 7.55 -14.19 -7.17
N VAL A 71 8.44 -15.03 -6.64
CA VAL A 71 8.36 -16.49 -6.76
C VAL A 71 7.19 -17.06 -5.95
N GLU A 72 6.98 -16.58 -4.71
CA GLU A 72 5.84 -17.00 -3.89
C GLU A 72 4.50 -16.61 -4.54
N LEU A 73 4.41 -15.40 -5.10
CA LEU A 73 3.22 -14.94 -5.82
C LEU A 73 2.95 -15.78 -7.07
N GLN A 74 4.00 -16.19 -7.79
CA GLN A 74 3.87 -17.09 -8.95
C GLN A 74 3.36 -18.47 -8.54
N HIS A 75 3.88 -19.05 -7.46
CA HIS A 75 3.39 -20.33 -6.94
C HIS A 75 1.90 -20.27 -6.56
N GLU A 76 1.46 -19.22 -5.88
CA GLU A 76 0.04 -19.03 -5.52
C GLU A 76 -0.85 -18.89 -6.76
N ALA A 77 -0.41 -18.12 -7.76
CA ALA A 77 -1.13 -17.96 -9.02
C ALA A 77 -1.27 -19.31 -9.75
N TRP A 78 -0.19 -20.10 -9.81
CA TRP A 78 -0.20 -21.43 -10.42
C TRP A 78 -1.07 -22.43 -9.66
N GLU A 79 -1.04 -22.42 -8.32
CA GLU A 79 -1.94 -23.26 -7.53
C GLU A 79 -3.41 -22.99 -7.83
N GLY A 80 -3.80 -21.72 -7.96
CA GLY A 80 -5.16 -21.33 -8.31
C GLY A 80 -5.58 -21.87 -9.69
N VAL A 81 -4.68 -21.81 -10.67
CA VAL A 81 -4.91 -22.35 -12.02
C VAL A 81 -5.05 -23.87 -12.01
N ILE A 82 -4.19 -24.56 -11.27
CA ILE A 82 -4.22 -26.03 -11.13
C ILE A 82 -5.51 -26.48 -10.44
N LYS A 83 -5.90 -25.85 -9.33
CA LYS A 83 -7.15 -26.16 -8.60
C LYS A 83 -8.38 -25.96 -9.49
N LYS A 84 -8.40 -24.88 -10.28
CA LYS A 84 -9.50 -24.57 -11.21
C LYS A 84 -9.65 -25.60 -12.34
N HIS A 85 -8.55 -26.19 -12.81
CA HIS A 85 -8.57 -27.24 -13.83
C HIS A 85 -8.81 -28.63 -13.25
N ALA A 86 -8.37 -28.89 -12.02
CA ALA A 86 -8.63 -30.15 -11.32
C ALA A 86 -10.12 -30.35 -10.98
N HIS A 87 -10.86 -29.28 -10.68
CA HIS A 87 -12.31 -29.31 -10.42
C HIS A 87 -13.19 -29.38 -11.69
N ARG A 88 -12.60 -29.34 -12.89
CA ARG A 88 -13.32 -29.45 -14.18
C ARG A 88 -13.26 -30.86 -14.79
N ARG A 89 -12.74 -31.85 -14.07
CA ARG A 89 -12.71 -33.26 -14.50
C ARG A 89 -13.62 -34.11 -13.63
#